data_AF-A0A8J3JZ72-F1
#
_entry.id   AF-A0A8J3JZ72-F1
#
_cell.length_a   1.000
_cell.length_b   1.000
_cell.length_c   1.000
_cell.angle_alpha   90.00
_cell.angle_beta   90.00
_cell.angle_gamma   90.00
#
_symmetry.space_group_name_H-M   'P 1'
#
loop_
_entity.id
_entity.type
_entity.pdbx_description
1 polymer ?
#
loop_
_entity_poly.entity_id
_entity_poly.type
_entity_poly.pdbx_seq_one_letter_code
_entity_poly.pdbx_strand_id
1 'polypeptide(L)'
;MVMTGRSLFGMRLRRLLWARRGTHLPVGITIGRLAQQAAVPSAELGLIVRGTAPSPEILKRLGPALGLPVADLFVIAGLPVPPELASAWPTNHGNVGTILRYAIGLSPERRGWLAGAIGSLPVEPRTGPAPPDEYLDQPGALLIRLLKNRNIRPNARLLMEIGDGPYVADSTIGMLGPGRVAVTPRYVTAFAYLLGYPPAEMVALTGVGPVDEEAKPHPASAELAALAWQARRLSSDQLSHLVDLLEDTRRLRPSAVSADGSSESRDGES
;
A
#
# COMPACT_ATOMS: atom_id res chain seq x y z
N MET A 1 10.42 10.99 -30.21
CA MET A 1 9.04 11.41 -30.55
C MET A 1 8.13 10.93 -29.43
N VAL A 2 7.95 11.75 -28.38
CA VAL A 2 7.07 11.39 -27.26
C VAL A 2 5.65 11.64 -27.75
N MET A 3 4.90 10.58 -28.04
CA MET A 3 3.46 10.73 -28.19
C MET A 3 2.96 11.39 -26.89
N THR A 4 2.43 12.60 -26.99
CA THR A 4 1.63 13.22 -25.93
C THR A 4 0.35 12.40 -25.78
N GLY A 5 0.51 11.19 -25.24
CA GLY A 5 -0.57 10.30 -24.88
C GLY A 5 -1.37 10.99 -23.79
N ARG A 6 -2.69 11.01 -23.95
CA ARG A 6 -3.58 11.49 -22.90
C ARG A 6 -3.26 10.73 -21.62
N SER A 7 -2.96 11.46 -20.55
CA SER A 7 -2.71 10.85 -19.24
C SER A 7 -4.02 10.31 -18.68
N LEU A 8 -4.01 9.08 -18.17
CA LEU A 8 -5.15 8.51 -17.45
C LEU A 8 -5.36 9.16 -16.07
N PHE A 9 -4.40 9.97 -15.60
CA PHE A 9 -4.46 10.65 -14.31
C PHE A 9 -5.73 11.50 -14.15
N GLY A 10 -6.07 12.30 -15.16
CA GLY A 10 -7.27 13.17 -15.11
C GLY A 10 -8.55 12.38 -14.89
N MET A 11 -8.68 11.23 -15.57
CA MET A 11 -9.81 10.32 -15.41
C MET A 11 -9.84 9.68 -14.01
N ARG A 12 -8.69 9.21 -13.50
CA ARG A 12 -8.57 8.66 -12.14
C ARG A 12 -8.90 9.70 -11.08
N LEU A 13 -8.39 10.92 -11.22
CA LEU A 13 -8.68 12.03 -10.32
C LEU A 13 -10.17 12.35 -10.28
N ARG A 14 -10.85 12.40 -11.44
CA ARG A 14 -12.31 12.59 -11.48
C ARG A 14 -13.06 11.50 -10.72
N ARG A 15 -12.70 10.23 -10.94
CA ARG A 15 -13.33 9.10 -10.23
C ARG A 15 -13.08 9.17 -8.72
N LEU A 16 -11.85 9.51 -8.32
CA LEU A 16 -11.50 9.67 -6.90
C LEU A 16 -12.31 10.78 -6.24
N LEU A 17 -12.41 11.94 -6.89
CA LEU A 17 -13.22 13.06 -6.39
C LEU A 17 -14.71 12.72 -6.36
N TRP A 18 -15.18 11.88 -7.27
CA TRP A 18 -16.54 11.36 -7.24
C TRP A 18 -16.76 10.45 -6.02
N ALA A 19 -15.86 9.49 -5.78
CA ALA A 19 -15.95 8.54 -4.68
C ALA A 19 -15.96 9.24 -3.30
N ARG A 20 -15.13 10.28 -3.11
CA ARG A 20 -15.00 10.99 -1.81
C ARG A 20 -16.15 11.90 -1.46
N ARG A 21 -16.91 12.33 -2.45
CA ARG A 21 -17.89 13.40 -2.30
C ARG A 21 -19.23 12.93 -1.73
N GLY A 22 -19.63 11.70 -2.04
CA GLY A 22 -21.05 11.36 -2.06
C GLY A 22 -21.82 12.13 -3.16
N THR A 23 -23.12 11.88 -3.30
CA THR A 23 -23.92 12.24 -4.48
C THR A 23 -24.34 13.73 -4.60
N HIS A 24 -23.95 14.62 -3.70
CA HIS A 24 -24.68 15.91 -3.52
C HIS A 24 -24.05 17.17 -4.14
N LEU A 25 -22.79 17.08 -4.53
CA LEU A 25 -22.01 18.08 -5.24
C LEU A 25 -22.09 18.19 -6.81
N PRO A 26 -21.95 19.34 -7.50
CA PRO A 26 -21.58 19.41 -8.95
C PRO A 26 -20.06 19.38 -9.24
N VAL A 27 -19.53 18.50 -10.10
CA VAL A 27 -18.06 18.18 -10.19
C VAL A 27 -17.13 19.39 -10.25
N GLY A 28 -17.54 20.46 -10.95
CA GLY A 28 -16.78 21.72 -11.01
C GLY A 28 -16.50 22.36 -9.64
N ILE A 29 -17.43 22.30 -8.70
CA ILE A 29 -17.25 22.83 -7.33
C ILE A 29 -16.16 22.05 -6.58
N THR A 30 -16.13 20.72 -6.73
CA THR A 30 -15.08 19.90 -6.09
C THR A 30 -13.71 20.19 -6.69
N ILE A 31 -13.62 20.36 -8.01
CA ILE A 31 -12.37 20.75 -8.68
C ILE A 31 -11.91 22.14 -8.20
N GLY A 32 -12.82 23.11 -8.10
CA GLY A 32 -12.49 24.44 -7.60
C GLY A 32 -12.00 24.44 -6.15
N ARG A 33 -12.64 23.66 -5.27
CA ARG A 33 -12.18 23.46 -3.89
C ARG A 33 -10.81 22.79 -3.84
N LEU A 34 -10.58 21.76 -4.65
CA LEU A 34 -9.27 21.09 -4.72
C LEU A 34 -8.19 22.04 -5.22
N ALA A 35 -8.46 22.82 -6.27
CA ALA A 35 -7.55 23.83 -6.80
C ALA A 35 -7.14 24.84 -5.72
N GLN A 36 -8.12 25.34 -4.95
CA GLN A 36 -7.88 26.24 -3.83
C GLN A 36 -7.02 25.58 -2.73
N GLN A 37 -7.39 24.37 -2.30
CA GLN A 37 -6.66 23.64 -1.24
C GLN A 37 -5.21 23.31 -1.65
N ALA A 38 -4.98 22.99 -2.92
CA ALA A 38 -3.66 22.69 -3.44
C ALA A 38 -2.87 23.95 -3.86
N ALA A 39 -3.46 25.14 -3.80
CA ALA A 39 -2.89 26.36 -4.39
C ALA A 39 -2.41 26.14 -5.85
N VAL A 40 -3.28 25.53 -6.66
CA VAL A 40 -3.07 25.29 -8.10
C VAL A 40 -4.14 26.08 -8.87
N PRO A 41 -3.78 26.79 -9.96
CA PRO A 41 -4.77 27.48 -10.79
C PRO A 41 -5.87 26.53 -11.28
N SER A 42 -7.14 26.90 -11.09
CA SER A 42 -8.29 26.08 -11.51
C SER A 42 -8.29 25.74 -12.99
N ALA A 43 -7.76 26.63 -13.84
CA ALA A 43 -7.62 26.40 -15.28
C ALA A 43 -6.65 25.25 -15.58
N GLU A 44 -5.51 25.21 -14.89
CA GLU A 44 -4.49 24.17 -15.02
C GLU A 44 -5.01 22.81 -14.53
N LEU A 45 -5.66 22.79 -13.36
CA LEU A 45 -6.32 21.58 -12.87
C LEU A 45 -7.42 21.09 -13.82
N GLY A 46 -8.15 22.03 -14.45
CA GLY A 46 -9.12 21.72 -15.50
C GLY A 46 -8.50 21.05 -16.73
N LEU A 47 -7.29 21.44 -17.13
CA LEU A 47 -6.57 20.78 -18.23
C LEU A 47 -6.16 19.36 -17.85
N ILE A 48 -5.66 19.17 -16.62
CA ILE A 48 -5.29 17.84 -16.11
C ILE A 48 -6.49 16.90 -16.11
N VAL A 49 -7.64 17.38 -15.62
CA VAL A 49 -8.92 16.65 -15.61
C VAL A 49 -9.37 16.26 -17.03
N ARG A 50 -8.99 17.03 -18.06
CA ARG A 50 -9.24 16.74 -19.48
C ARG A 50 -8.19 15.82 -20.13
N GLY A 51 -7.16 15.42 -19.39
CA GLY A 51 -6.17 14.43 -19.83
C GLY A 51 -4.77 14.99 -20.10
N THR A 52 -4.52 16.27 -19.82
CA THR A 52 -3.15 16.80 -19.80
C THR A 52 -2.35 16.14 -18.67
N ALA A 53 -1.11 15.73 -18.95
CA ALA A 53 -0.25 15.16 -17.92
C ALA A 53 0.08 16.24 -16.85
N PRO A 54 -0.03 15.92 -15.55
CA PRO A 54 0.35 16.85 -14.48
C PRO A 54 1.88 17.01 -14.43
N SER A 55 2.36 18.20 -14.04
CA SER A 55 3.77 18.38 -13.71
C SER A 55 4.10 17.79 -12.32
N PRO A 56 5.38 17.47 -12.04
CA PRO A 56 5.83 17.04 -10.71
C PRO A 56 5.44 18.02 -9.59
N GLU A 57 5.52 19.32 -9.83
CA GLU A 57 5.20 20.38 -8.86
C GLU A 57 3.72 20.37 -8.50
N ILE A 58 2.84 20.14 -9.49
CA ILE A 58 1.40 20.02 -9.25
C ILE A 58 1.10 18.78 -8.43
N LEU A 59 1.72 17.63 -8.73
CA LEU A 59 1.52 16.42 -7.94
C LEU A 59 1.95 16.59 -6.49
N LYS A 60 3.09 17.27 -6.24
CA LYS A 60 3.57 17.61 -4.90
C LYS A 60 2.55 18.44 -4.13
N ARG A 61 1.89 19.40 -4.78
CA ARG A 61 0.82 20.23 -4.18
C ARG A 61 -0.50 19.50 -3.98
N LEU A 62 -0.87 18.62 -4.92
CA LEU A 62 -2.11 17.85 -4.84
C LEU A 62 -2.09 16.79 -3.73
N GLY A 63 -0.93 16.24 -3.38
CA GLY A 63 -0.80 15.20 -2.35
C GLY A 63 -1.48 15.56 -1.03
N PRO A 64 -1.04 16.63 -0.34
CA PRO A 64 -1.65 17.07 0.91
C PRO A 64 -3.15 17.42 0.75
N ALA A 65 -3.53 18.08 -0.34
CA ALA A 65 -4.93 18.46 -0.58
C ALA A 65 -5.85 17.23 -0.80
N LEU A 66 -5.30 16.14 -1.34
CA LEU A 66 -5.96 14.85 -1.48
C LEU A 66 -5.74 13.95 -0.26
N GLY A 67 -4.97 14.34 0.76
CA GLY A 67 -4.59 13.42 1.84
C GLY A 67 -3.97 12.10 1.31
N LEU A 68 -3.34 12.15 0.14
CA LEU A 68 -2.68 11.00 -0.47
C LEU A 68 -1.17 11.16 -0.37
N PRO A 69 -0.42 10.06 -0.20
CA PRO A 69 1.03 10.15 -0.22
C PRO A 69 1.52 10.64 -1.58
N VAL A 70 2.37 11.67 -1.59
CA VAL A 70 2.86 12.28 -2.85
C VAL A 70 3.50 11.24 -3.77
N ALA A 71 4.29 10.30 -3.22
CA ALA A 71 4.92 9.24 -4.03
C ALA A 71 3.88 8.37 -4.76
N ASP A 72 2.72 8.11 -4.14
CA ASP A 72 1.65 7.35 -4.78
C ASP A 72 0.98 8.17 -5.89
N LEU A 73 0.88 9.49 -5.77
CA LEU A 73 0.36 10.33 -6.84
C LEU A 73 1.23 10.27 -8.10
N PHE A 74 2.55 10.21 -7.97
CA PHE A 74 3.45 9.98 -9.12
C PHE A 74 3.14 8.63 -9.77
N VAL A 75 2.99 7.57 -8.97
CA VAL A 75 2.61 6.24 -9.47
C VAL A 75 1.24 6.25 -10.17
N ILE A 76 0.23 6.87 -9.58
CA ILE A 76 -1.13 6.99 -10.13
C ILE A 76 -1.13 7.80 -11.43
N ALA A 77 -0.25 8.79 -11.54
CA ALA A 77 -0.07 9.62 -12.74
C ALA A 77 0.74 8.93 -13.85
N GLY A 78 1.35 7.77 -13.57
CA GLY A 78 2.26 7.09 -14.49
C GLY A 78 3.57 7.86 -14.69
N LEU A 79 3.99 8.66 -13.70
CA LEU A 79 5.23 9.43 -13.75
C LEU A 79 6.31 8.76 -12.88
N PRO A 80 7.60 8.91 -13.25
CA PRO A 80 8.70 8.48 -12.40
C PRO A 80 8.61 9.12 -11.01
N VAL A 81 8.73 8.32 -9.95
CA VAL A 81 8.77 8.83 -8.58
C VAL A 81 10.14 9.50 -8.36
N PRO A 82 10.19 10.76 -7.90
CA PRO A 82 11.44 11.44 -7.62
C PRO A 82 12.31 10.68 -6.59
N PRO A 83 13.65 10.69 -6.71
CA PRO A 83 14.54 9.91 -5.83
C PRO A 83 14.32 10.16 -4.34
N GLU A 84 13.96 11.38 -3.95
CA GLU A 84 13.70 11.76 -2.56
C GLU A 84 12.40 11.15 -1.98
N LEU A 85 11.48 10.73 -2.85
CA LEU A 85 10.20 10.10 -2.48
C LEU A 85 10.17 8.59 -2.74
N ALA A 86 11.09 8.10 -3.58
CA ALA A 86 11.15 6.73 -4.03
C ALA A 86 11.33 5.75 -2.86
N SER A 87 10.72 4.57 -3.00
CA SER A 87 10.99 3.43 -2.12
C SER A 87 12.40 2.88 -2.38
N ALA A 88 12.94 2.11 -1.45
CA ALA A 88 14.21 1.41 -1.60
C ALA A 88 14.12 0.20 -2.55
N TRP A 89 12.98 0.01 -3.23
CA TRP A 89 12.78 -1.09 -4.15
C TRP A 89 13.81 -1.07 -5.32
N PRO A 90 14.30 -2.24 -5.75
CA PRO A 90 14.06 -3.57 -5.18
C PRO A 90 14.96 -3.86 -3.98
N THR A 91 14.38 -4.51 -2.96
CA THR A 91 15.15 -5.08 -1.83
C THR A 91 15.20 -6.60 -1.92
N ASN A 92 16.20 -7.19 -1.26
CA ASN A 92 16.48 -8.64 -1.27
C ASN A 92 15.55 -9.43 -0.31
N HIS A 93 16.08 -10.43 0.40
CA HIS A 93 15.31 -11.33 1.26
C HIS A 93 14.61 -10.60 2.43
N GLY A 94 15.30 -9.62 3.03
CA GLY A 94 14.70 -8.62 3.91
C GLY A 94 13.98 -7.55 3.08
N ASN A 95 12.71 -7.78 2.76
CA ASN A 95 11.84 -6.77 2.17
C ASN A 95 10.68 -6.45 3.14
N VAL A 96 9.95 -5.37 2.86
CA VAL A 96 8.82 -4.92 3.69
C VAL A 96 7.76 -6.01 3.84
N GLY A 97 7.56 -6.84 2.82
CA GLY A 97 6.65 -7.98 2.90
C GLY A 97 7.05 -9.00 3.98
N THR A 98 8.35 -9.24 4.17
CA THR A 98 8.84 -10.11 5.25
C THR A 98 8.49 -9.51 6.62
N ILE A 99 8.72 -8.21 6.82
CA ILE A 99 8.36 -7.50 8.07
C ILE A 99 6.86 -7.63 8.36
N LEU A 100 6.01 -7.43 7.35
CA LEU A 100 4.56 -7.56 7.51
C LEU A 100 4.13 -8.97 7.91
N ARG A 101 4.77 -10.02 7.38
CA ARG A 101 4.47 -11.40 7.80
C ARG A 101 4.69 -11.63 9.29
N TYR A 102 5.74 -11.04 9.88
CA TYR A 102 5.93 -11.09 11.33
C TYR A 102 4.90 -10.21 12.04
N ALA A 103 4.65 -9.00 11.53
CA ALA A 103 3.77 -8.02 12.16
C ALA A 103 2.30 -8.44 12.29
N ILE A 104 1.80 -9.29 11.37
CA ILE A 104 0.43 -9.84 11.41
C ILE A 104 0.15 -10.55 12.75
N GLY A 105 1.12 -11.30 13.28
CA GLY A 105 0.98 -12.05 14.52
C GLY A 105 1.34 -11.28 15.80
N LEU A 106 1.74 -10.01 15.70
CA LEU A 106 2.15 -9.21 16.86
C LEU A 106 0.94 -8.63 17.62
N SER A 107 1.11 -8.33 18.91
CA SER A 107 0.16 -7.49 19.65
C SER A 107 0.27 -6.02 19.19
N PRO A 108 -0.74 -5.17 19.48
CA PRO A 108 -0.67 -3.74 19.18
C PRO A 108 0.57 -3.05 19.75
N GLU A 109 0.95 -3.38 20.99
CA GLU A 109 2.13 -2.81 21.67
C GLU A 109 3.41 -3.18 20.93
N ARG A 110 3.53 -4.43 20.48
CA ARG A 110 4.68 -4.90 19.72
C ARG A 110 4.73 -4.31 18.30
N ARG A 111 3.59 -4.07 17.66
CA ARG A 111 3.53 -3.30 16.40
C ARG A 111 3.95 -1.85 16.61
N GLY A 112 3.55 -1.22 17.72
CA GLY A 112 3.98 0.12 18.11
C GLY A 112 5.50 0.20 18.35
N TRP A 113 6.06 -0.78 19.05
CA TRP A 113 7.51 -0.92 19.19
C TRP A 113 8.21 -1.06 17.85
N LEU A 114 7.71 -1.94 16.96
CA LEU A 114 8.28 -2.13 15.63
C LEU A 114 8.22 -0.85 14.78
N ALA A 115 7.11 -0.09 14.85
CA ALA A 115 6.99 1.21 14.21
C ALA A 115 8.05 2.20 14.74
N GLY A 116 8.27 2.22 16.06
CA GLY A 116 9.33 3.00 16.68
C GLY A 116 10.73 2.60 16.20
N ALA A 117 11.01 1.30 16.12
CA ALA A 117 12.26 0.78 15.61
C ALA A 117 12.49 1.20 14.15
N ILE A 118 11.50 1.04 13.27
CA ILE A 118 11.54 1.51 11.88
C ILE A 118 11.80 3.02 11.82
N GLY A 119 11.09 3.81 12.63
CA GLY A 119 11.22 5.26 12.65
C GLY A 119 12.56 5.78 13.19
N SER A 120 13.29 4.95 13.94
CA SER A 120 14.62 5.29 14.47
C SER A 120 15.77 5.06 13.47
N LEU A 121 15.53 4.27 12.41
CA LEU A 121 16.55 3.97 11.42
C LEU A 121 16.72 5.14 10.44
N PRO A 122 17.96 5.56 10.11
CA PRO A 122 18.20 6.61 9.15
C PRO A 122 17.76 6.16 7.75
N VAL A 123 17.20 7.07 6.96
CA VAL A 123 16.89 6.75 5.57
C VAL A 123 18.16 6.83 4.72
N GLU A 124 18.54 5.70 4.13
CA GLU A 124 19.70 5.61 3.25
C GLU A 124 19.33 5.99 1.80
N PRO A 125 20.26 6.60 1.04
CA PRO A 125 20.08 6.77 -0.40
C PRO A 125 19.87 5.42 -1.09
N ARG A 126 19.00 5.39 -2.10
CA ARG A 126 18.75 4.17 -2.86
C ARG A 126 19.97 3.79 -3.70
N THR A 127 20.38 2.53 -3.63
CA THR A 127 21.45 1.98 -4.47
C THR A 127 20.94 1.66 -5.87
N GLY A 128 21.60 2.21 -6.90
CA GLY A 128 21.33 1.92 -8.31
C GLY A 128 20.09 2.64 -8.89
N PRO A 129 19.82 2.52 -10.21
CA PRO A 129 18.67 3.14 -10.88
C PRO A 129 17.36 2.40 -10.57
N ALA A 130 16.23 3.07 -10.79
CA ALA A 130 14.92 2.46 -10.56
C ALA A 130 14.70 1.45 -11.69
N PRO A 131 14.23 0.22 -11.40
CA PRO A 131 13.89 -0.71 -12.46
C PRO A 131 12.89 -0.06 -13.42
N PRO A 132 13.05 -0.24 -14.74
CA PRO A 132 12.11 0.29 -15.70
C PRO A 132 10.71 -0.27 -15.43
N ASP A 133 9.71 0.54 -15.69
CA ASP A 133 8.31 0.11 -15.63
C ASP A 133 7.85 -0.25 -17.04
N GLU A 134 7.70 -1.54 -17.29
CA GLU A 134 7.41 -2.10 -18.61
C GLU A 134 5.91 -2.30 -18.85
N TYR A 135 5.06 -2.03 -17.86
CA TYR A 135 3.64 -2.33 -17.97
C TYR A 135 2.84 -1.21 -18.65
N LEU A 136 1.84 -1.60 -19.43
CA LEU A 136 0.83 -0.65 -19.92
C LEU A 136 0.04 -0.08 -18.74
N ASP A 137 -0.53 1.12 -18.90
CA ASP A 137 -1.29 1.77 -17.84
C ASP A 137 -2.69 1.13 -17.64
N GLN A 138 -2.70 -0.04 -17.01
CA GLN A 138 -3.87 -0.87 -16.74
C GLN A 138 -4.08 -1.04 -15.22
N PRO A 139 -5.28 -1.46 -14.77
CA PRO A 139 -5.58 -1.62 -13.35
C PRO A 139 -4.57 -2.49 -12.59
N GLY A 140 -4.18 -3.64 -13.15
CA GLY A 140 -3.24 -4.55 -12.51
C GLY A 140 -1.83 -3.96 -12.42
N ALA A 141 -1.38 -3.27 -13.46
CA ALA A 141 -0.11 -2.54 -13.45
C ALA A 141 -0.07 -1.48 -12.35
N LEU A 142 -1.14 -0.70 -12.17
CA LEU A 142 -1.26 0.29 -11.10
C LEU A 142 -1.09 -0.34 -9.71
N LEU A 143 -1.81 -1.44 -9.45
CA LEU A 143 -1.73 -2.17 -8.18
C LEU A 143 -0.32 -2.67 -7.88
N ILE A 144 0.36 -3.26 -8.88
CA ILE A 144 1.74 -3.73 -8.75
C ILE A 144 2.72 -2.58 -8.54
N ARG A 145 2.54 -1.43 -9.21
CA ARG A 145 3.38 -0.25 -8.98
C ARG A 145 3.22 0.31 -7.57
N LEU A 146 1.99 0.35 -7.05
CA LEU A 146 1.74 0.79 -5.67
C LEU A 146 2.40 -0.16 -4.65
N LEU A 147 2.37 -1.49 -4.87
CA LEU A 147 3.15 -2.44 -4.06
C LEU A 147 4.66 -2.17 -4.11
N LYS A 148 5.21 -1.96 -5.32
CA LYS A 148 6.63 -1.61 -5.47
C LYS A 148 6.95 -0.30 -4.74
N ASN A 149 6.03 0.66 -4.76
CA ASN A 149 6.16 1.91 -4.00
C ASN A 149 6.08 1.69 -2.47
N ARG A 150 5.53 0.56 -2.00
CA ARG A 150 5.66 0.09 -0.61
C ARG A 150 6.90 -0.78 -0.36
N ASN A 151 7.75 -1.01 -1.36
CA ASN A 151 8.85 -1.96 -1.30
C ASN A 151 8.39 -3.41 -0.97
N ILE A 152 7.20 -3.78 -1.47
CA ILE A 152 6.61 -5.10 -1.30
C ILE A 152 6.66 -5.85 -2.63
N ARG A 153 7.21 -7.08 -2.61
CA ARG A 153 7.16 -8.01 -3.74
C ARG A 153 5.73 -8.55 -3.89
N PRO A 154 5.26 -8.91 -5.10
CA PRO A 154 4.02 -9.68 -5.24
C PRO A 154 3.99 -10.86 -4.27
N ASN A 155 3.00 -10.87 -3.38
CA ASN A 155 2.92 -11.82 -2.27
C ASN A 155 1.44 -12.11 -2.00
N ALA A 156 0.98 -13.28 -2.44
CA ALA A 156 -0.41 -13.70 -2.32
C ALA A 156 -0.79 -13.94 -0.86
N ARG A 157 0.14 -14.43 -0.05
CA ARG A 157 -0.10 -14.67 1.38
C ARG A 157 -0.42 -13.36 2.12
N LEU A 158 0.34 -12.29 1.90
CA LEU A 158 0.05 -10.99 2.51
C LEU A 158 -1.29 -10.43 2.03
N LEU A 159 -1.59 -10.57 0.74
CA LEU A 159 -2.85 -10.10 0.18
C LEU A 159 -4.06 -10.85 0.81
N MET A 160 -3.92 -12.16 1.00
CA MET A 160 -4.90 -13.00 1.69
C MET A 160 -5.01 -12.63 3.18
N GLU A 161 -3.91 -12.65 3.92
CA GLU A 161 -3.92 -12.47 5.38
C GLU A 161 -4.29 -11.05 5.81
N ILE A 162 -3.94 -10.01 5.03
CA ILE A 162 -4.20 -8.61 5.38
C ILE A 162 -5.51 -8.11 4.77
N GLY A 163 -5.78 -8.46 3.52
CA GLY A 163 -6.88 -7.88 2.74
C GLY A 163 -8.02 -8.83 2.41
N ASP A 164 -7.97 -10.09 2.84
CA ASP A 164 -8.91 -11.15 2.42
C ASP A 164 -8.91 -11.39 0.90
N GLY A 165 -7.73 -11.26 0.30
CA GLY A 165 -7.50 -11.56 -1.11
C GLY A 165 -7.74 -13.03 -1.49
N PRO A 166 -7.81 -13.34 -2.79
CA PRO A 166 -8.02 -14.70 -3.24
C PRO A 166 -6.83 -15.60 -2.93
N TYR A 167 -7.12 -16.89 -2.68
CA TYR A 167 -6.09 -17.92 -2.47
C TYR A 167 -5.44 -18.30 -3.81
N VAL A 168 -4.28 -17.69 -4.10
CA VAL A 168 -3.52 -17.89 -5.34
C VAL A 168 -2.02 -17.94 -5.06
N ALA A 169 -1.21 -18.26 -6.06
CA ALA A 169 0.24 -18.19 -5.97
C ALA A 169 0.77 -16.75 -6.17
N ASP A 170 1.98 -16.46 -5.66
CA ASP A 170 2.67 -15.17 -5.85
C ASP A 170 2.84 -14.82 -7.34
N SER A 171 3.06 -15.82 -8.19
CA SER A 171 3.16 -15.64 -9.65
C SER A 171 1.85 -15.12 -10.25
N THR A 172 0.70 -15.56 -9.75
CA THR A 172 -0.62 -15.06 -10.17
C THR A 172 -0.77 -13.58 -9.85
N ILE A 173 -0.31 -13.15 -8.67
CA ILE A 173 -0.28 -11.72 -8.31
C ILE A 173 0.63 -10.95 -9.25
N GLY A 174 1.84 -11.45 -9.50
CA GLY A 174 2.78 -10.83 -10.44
C GLY A 174 2.23 -10.71 -11.87
N MET A 175 1.39 -11.65 -12.30
CA MET A 175 0.75 -11.65 -13.62
C MET A 175 -0.39 -10.61 -13.78
N LEU A 176 -0.85 -9.98 -12.69
CA LEU A 176 -1.78 -8.84 -12.78
C LEU A 176 -1.14 -7.64 -13.50
N GLY A 177 0.14 -7.38 -13.24
CA GLY A 177 0.89 -6.27 -13.82
C GLY A 177 0.87 -6.23 -15.35
N PRO A 178 1.31 -7.30 -16.04
CA PRO A 178 1.26 -7.40 -17.50
C PRO A 178 -0.15 -7.69 -18.05
N GLY A 179 -1.20 -7.73 -17.22
CA GLY A 179 -2.58 -8.00 -17.67
C GLY A 179 -2.85 -9.44 -18.10
N ARG A 180 -1.98 -10.40 -17.70
CA ARG A 180 -2.17 -11.84 -18.00
C ARG A 180 -3.21 -12.51 -17.10
N VAL A 181 -3.50 -11.89 -15.95
CA VAL A 181 -4.59 -12.26 -15.05
C VAL A 181 -5.52 -11.07 -14.92
N ALA A 182 -6.82 -11.30 -15.07
CA ALA A 182 -7.82 -10.26 -14.90
C ALA A 182 -7.88 -9.78 -13.45
N VAL A 183 -7.92 -8.46 -13.26
CA VAL A 183 -8.16 -7.85 -11.94
C VAL A 183 -9.65 -7.94 -11.63
N THR A 184 -9.98 -8.48 -10.46
CA THR A 184 -11.35 -8.64 -9.96
C THR A 184 -11.63 -7.65 -8.83
N PRO A 185 -12.89 -7.38 -8.50
CA PRO A 185 -13.30 -6.64 -7.31
C PRO A 185 -12.61 -7.07 -6.01
N ARG A 186 -12.48 -8.39 -5.80
CA ARG A 186 -11.80 -8.96 -4.63
C ARG A 186 -10.32 -8.60 -4.57
N TYR A 187 -9.61 -8.63 -5.70
CA TYR A 187 -8.22 -8.15 -5.76
C TYR A 187 -8.14 -6.67 -5.36
N VAL A 188 -8.96 -5.81 -5.96
CA VAL A 188 -8.98 -4.36 -5.69
C VAL A 188 -9.21 -4.06 -4.22
N THR A 189 -10.18 -4.74 -3.62
CA THR A 189 -10.53 -4.58 -2.20
C THR A 189 -9.39 -5.02 -1.29
N ALA A 190 -8.81 -6.20 -1.54
CA ALA A 190 -7.68 -6.70 -0.74
C ALA A 190 -6.43 -5.81 -0.87
N PHE A 191 -6.15 -5.31 -2.07
CA PHE A 191 -5.06 -4.37 -2.29
C PHE A 191 -5.29 -3.04 -1.56
N ALA A 192 -6.53 -2.56 -1.51
CA ALA A 192 -6.84 -1.33 -0.78
C ALA A 192 -6.44 -1.46 0.68
N TYR A 193 -6.83 -2.55 1.35
CA TYR A 193 -6.46 -2.80 2.75
C TYR A 193 -4.95 -2.98 2.94
N LEU A 194 -4.27 -3.72 2.07
CA LEU A 194 -2.82 -3.91 2.15
C LEU A 194 -2.04 -2.60 1.95
N LEU A 195 -2.53 -1.70 1.09
CA LEU A 195 -1.85 -0.45 0.74
C LEU A 195 -2.26 0.74 1.62
N GLY A 196 -3.30 0.58 2.45
CA GLY A 196 -3.82 1.61 3.35
C GLY A 196 -4.78 2.60 2.68
N TYR A 197 -5.50 2.16 1.65
CA TYR A 197 -6.51 2.97 0.94
C TYR A 197 -7.92 2.59 1.38
N PRO A 198 -8.86 3.54 1.42
CA PRO A 198 -10.28 3.20 1.43
C PRO A 198 -10.64 2.37 0.17
N PRO A 199 -11.36 1.23 0.29
CA PRO A 199 -11.68 0.38 -0.86
C PRO A 199 -12.37 1.11 -2.02
N ALA A 200 -13.31 2.01 -1.71
CA ALA A 200 -13.99 2.83 -2.72
C ALA A 200 -13.03 3.73 -3.53
N GLU A 201 -11.95 4.22 -2.91
CA GLU A 201 -10.93 4.99 -3.60
C GLU A 201 -10.09 4.10 -4.53
N MET A 202 -9.76 2.89 -4.10
CA MET A 202 -9.04 1.95 -4.95
C MET A 202 -9.89 1.50 -6.15
N VAL A 203 -11.20 1.28 -5.95
CA VAL A 203 -12.18 1.06 -7.04
C VAL A 203 -12.19 2.26 -7.99
N ALA A 204 -12.19 3.49 -7.47
CA ALA A 204 -12.17 4.69 -8.30
C ALA A 204 -10.88 4.82 -9.14
N LEU A 205 -9.73 4.51 -8.55
CA LEU A 205 -8.41 4.59 -9.22
C LEU A 205 -8.24 3.50 -10.30
N THR A 206 -8.73 2.29 -10.03
CA THR A 206 -8.62 1.15 -10.95
C THR A 206 -9.75 1.10 -11.97
N GLY A 207 -10.93 1.62 -11.64
CA GLY A 207 -12.16 1.44 -12.41
C GLY A 207 -12.73 0.02 -12.34
N VAL A 208 -12.24 -0.82 -11.42
CA VAL A 208 -12.69 -2.20 -11.23
C VAL A 208 -13.45 -2.26 -9.91
N GLY A 209 -14.74 -2.56 -9.97
CA GLY A 209 -15.64 -2.59 -8.80
C GLY A 209 -16.82 -3.55 -9.00
N PRO A 210 -17.75 -3.64 -8.04
CA PRO A 210 -17.85 -2.84 -6.81
C PRO A 210 -16.79 -3.19 -5.74
N VAL A 211 -16.86 -2.56 -4.56
CA VAL A 211 -16.14 -3.06 -3.39
C VAL A 211 -16.68 -4.46 -3.05
N ASP A 212 -15.80 -5.36 -2.63
CA ASP A 212 -16.20 -6.67 -2.11
C ASP A 212 -16.69 -6.49 -0.65
N GLU A 213 -18.01 -6.41 -0.48
CA GLU A 213 -18.65 -6.18 0.83
C GLU A 213 -18.55 -7.40 1.77
N GLU A 214 -18.19 -8.58 1.25
CA GLU A 214 -18.00 -9.79 2.04
C GLU A 214 -16.58 -9.92 2.60
N ALA A 215 -15.65 -9.06 2.16
CA ALA A 215 -14.26 -9.10 2.56
C ALA A 215 -14.10 -8.88 4.07
N LYS A 216 -13.31 -9.74 4.71
CA LYS A 216 -12.97 -9.69 6.14
C LYS A 216 -11.49 -9.38 6.30
N PRO A 217 -11.05 -8.13 6.06
CA PRO A 217 -9.63 -7.78 6.17
C PRO A 217 -9.13 -7.98 7.60
N HIS A 218 -7.81 -8.05 7.75
CA HIS A 218 -7.19 -8.11 9.05
C HIS A 218 -7.61 -6.90 9.90
N PRO A 219 -7.97 -7.07 11.19
CA PRO A 219 -8.43 -5.98 12.05
C PRO A 219 -7.39 -4.87 12.21
N ALA A 220 -6.10 -5.20 12.11
CA ALA A 220 -4.99 -4.25 12.13
C ALA A 220 -4.50 -3.81 10.72
N SER A 221 -5.28 -3.99 9.65
CA SER A 221 -4.85 -3.69 8.28
C SER A 221 -4.32 -2.26 8.10
N ALA A 222 -4.98 -1.26 8.70
CA ALA A 222 -4.52 0.13 8.67
C ALA A 222 -3.14 0.34 9.33
N GLU A 223 -2.91 -0.28 10.49
CA GLU A 223 -1.61 -0.24 11.19
C GLU A 223 -0.51 -0.93 10.36
N LEU A 224 -0.83 -2.09 9.77
CA LEU A 224 0.09 -2.84 8.91
C LEU A 224 0.44 -2.05 7.64
N ALA A 225 -0.53 -1.37 7.02
CA ALA A 225 -0.28 -0.49 5.89
C ALA A 225 0.59 0.72 6.26
N ALA A 226 0.41 1.28 7.46
CA ALA A 226 1.26 2.36 7.98
C ALA A 226 2.70 1.88 8.21
N LEU A 227 2.89 0.69 8.79
CA LEU A 227 4.21 0.05 8.92
C LEU A 227 4.87 -0.14 7.55
N ALA A 228 4.12 -0.64 6.57
CA ALA A 228 4.62 -0.81 5.21
C ALA A 228 5.08 0.52 4.60
N TRP A 229 4.31 1.59 4.80
CA TRP A 229 4.64 2.92 4.32
C TRP A 229 5.92 3.48 4.96
N GLN A 230 6.08 3.31 6.27
CA GLN A 230 7.28 3.76 7.00
C GLN A 230 8.52 2.98 6.55
N ALA A 231 8.42 1.65 6.46
CA ALA A 231 9.52 0.77 6.11
C ALA A 231 9.95 0.81 4.63
N ARG A 232 9.12 1.38 3.74
CA ARG A 232 9.34 1.32 2.27
C ARG A 232 10.68 1.91 1.82
N ARG A 233 11.29 2.81 2.60
CA ARG A 233 12.56 3.48 2.27
C ARG A 233 13.78 2.83 2.93
N LEU A 234 13.59 1.80 3.74
CA LEU A 234 14.69 1.10 4.38
C LEU A 234 15.42 0.20 3.38
N SER A 235 16.75 0.14 3.50
CA SER A 235 17.59 -0.71 2.67
C SER A 235 17.42 -2.20 3.01
N SER A 236 17.99 -3.09 2.19
CA SER A 236 17.91 -4.54 2.44
C SER A 236 18.55 -4.91 3.78
N ASP A 237 19.65 -4.26 4.16
CA ASP A 237 20.40 -4.54 5.38
C ASP A 237 19.61 -4.08 6.62
N GLN A 238 19.03 -2.88 6.55
CA GLN A 238 18.15 -2.35 7.58
C GLN A 238 16.91 -3.23 7.80
N LEU A 239 16.29 -3.71 6.71
CA LEU A 239 15.14 -4.61 6.80
C LEU A 239 15.53 -5.98 7.35
N SER A 240 16.73 -6.48 7.04
CA SER A 240 17.22 -7.76 7.56
C SER A 240 17.51 -7.66 9.06
N HIS A 241 18.14 -6.56 9.50
CA HIS A 241 18.34 -6.28 10.92
C HIS A 241 17.02 -6.26 11.73
N LEU A 242 15.97 -5.64 11.18
CA LEU A 242 14.64 -5.65 11.83
C LEU A 242 14.03 -7.05 11.90
N VAL A 243 14.25 -7.91 10.90
CA VAL A 243 13.82 -9.31 10.94
C VAL A 243 14.55 -10.06 12.05
N ASP A 244 15.86 -9.90 12.17
CA ASP A 244 16.66 -10.55 13.22
C ASP A 244 16.17 -10.15 14.62
N LEU A 245 15.92 -8.85 14.84
CA LEU A 245 15.35 -8.35 16.10
C LEU A 245 13.99 -8.98 16.44
N LEU A 246 13.13 -9.17 15.43
CA LEU A 246 11.82 -9.80 15.59
C LEU A 246 11.95 -11.30 15.92
N GLU A 247 12.93 -11.98 15.33
CA GLU A 247 13.21 -13.39 15.62
C GLU A 247 13.76 -13.59 17.03
N ASP A 248 14.71 -12.76 17.46
CA ASP A 248 15.29 -12.83 18.79
C ASP A 248 14.22 -12.59 19.86
N THR A 249 13.34 -11.61 19.64
CA THR A 249 12.20 -11.33 20.53
C THR A 249 11.21 -12.49 20.60
N ARG A 250 11.11 -13.31 19.53
CA ARG A 250 10.29 -14.52 19.52
C ARG A 250 10.96 -15.68 20.26
N ARG A 251 12.28 -15.83 20.12
CA ARG A 251 13.08 -16.89 20.77
C ARG A 251 13.22 -16.67 22.28
N LEU A 252 13.27 -15.42 22.73
CA LEU A 252 13.37 -15.05 24.15
C LEU A 252 12.06 -15.22 24.94
N ARG A 253 10.98 -15.72 24.32
CA ARG A 253 9.81 -16.22 25.05
C ARG A 253 9.96 -17.73 25.28
N PRO A 254 10.31 -18.21 26.50
CA PRO A 254 10.00 -19.57 26.86
C PRO A 254 8.47 -19.73 26.83
N SER A 255 7.99 -20.84 26.27
CA SER A 255 6.59 -21.24 26.32
C SER A 255 6.11 -21.22 27.77
N ALA A 256 5.37 -20.18 28.16
CA ALA A 256 4.58 -20.19 29.38
C ALA A 256 3.34 -21.06 29.16
N VAL A 257 3.56 -22.35 28.89
CA VAL A 257 2.59 -23.45 28.99
C VAL A 257 3.38 -24.69 29.35
N SER A 258 3.66 -24.84 30.65
CA SER A 258 3.83 -26.11 31.37
C SER A 258 4.23 -25.78 32.80
N ALA A 259 3.24 -25.44 33.63
CA ALA A 259 3.28 -25.59 35.09
C ALA A 259 1.89 -25.27 35.64
N ASP A 260 0.94 -26.20 35.46
CA ASP A 260 0.16 -26.59 36.63
C ASP A 260 -0.20 -28.07 36.47
N GLY A 261 0.67 -28.90 37.04
CA GLY A 261 0.39 -30.28 37.32
C GLY A 261 0.05 -30.40 38.80
N SER A 262 -1.02 -31.14 39.05
CA SER A 262 -1.20 -32.02 40.21
C SER A 262 -1.69 -31.41 41.53
N SER A 263 -2.97 -31.64 41.78
CA SER A 263 -3.47 -32.28 43.01
C SER A 263 -4.73 -33.06 42.60
N GLU A 264 -4.68 -34.36 42.33
CA GLU A 264 -4.49 -35.46 43.28
C GLU A 264 -5.33 -35.27 44.56
N SER A 265 -6.53 -35.85 44.54
CA SER A 265 -7.29 -36.25 45.73
C SER A 265 -8.03 -37.54 45.39
N ARG A 266 -7.34 -38.66 45.59
CA ARG A 266 -7.93 -39.95 45.96
C ARG A 266 -8.09 -39.98 47.48
N ASP A 267 -8.97 -40.89 47.92
CA ASP A 267 -9.35 -41.27 49.29
C ASP A 267 -10.60 -40.52 49.81
N GLY A 268 -11.71 -41.17 50.20
CA GLY A 268 -12.01 -42.60 50.34
C GLY A 268 -13.47 -42.86 50.75
N GLU A 269 -13.82 -44.14 50.71
CA GLU A 269 -14.87 -44.87 51.48
C GLU A 269 -16.10 -44.14 52.03
N SER A 270 -17.28 -44.49 51.50
CA SER A 270 -18.29 -45.35 52.16
C SER A 270 -19.46 -45.65 51.22
#